data_AF-A0A7R9ITJ7-F1
#
_entry.id   AF-A0A7R9ITJ7-F1
#
_cell.length_a   1.000
_cell.length_b   1.000
_cell.length_c   1.000
_cell.angle_alpha   90.00
_cell.angle_beta   90.00
_cell.angle_gamma   90.00
#
_symmetry.space_group_name_H-M   'P 1'
#
loop_
_entity.id
_entity.type
_entity.pdbx_description
1 polymer ?
#
loop_
_entity_poly.entity_id
_entity_poly.type
_entity_poly.pdbx_seq_one_letter_code
_entity_poly.pdbx_strand_id
1 'polypeptide(L)'
;LLYIHSSSKTEWRVRAISATNLHLRTNHIYVSSDDIKETGYTYILPKNVLKKFVTISDLRAQIAGYLYGISPPDNPQVKEIRCIVMAPQWGTHQTVHLPHQLPQHQYLKDMEPLGWIHTQPNELPQLSPQDITTHARVMADNTNWDGEKTIIITCSFTPGSCSLTAYKLTPSGYEWGRQNTDKGNNPKGYLPSHYEKVQMLLSDRFLGFFMVPTQGSWNYNFMGVRHDPNMKYELQLANPKEFYHEIHRPAHFLNFSSLEDGDGVGADREDMYA
;
A
#
# COMPACT_ATOMS: atom_id res chain seq x y z
N LEU A 1 -19.08 18.52 0.71
CA LEU A 1 -18.69 19.47 1.78
C LEU A 1 -18.42 18.76 3.12
N LEU A 2 -17.84 17.56 3.12
CA LEU A 2 -17.69 16.73 4.33
C LEU A 2 -16.34 15.99 4.41
N TYR A 3 -15.27 16.58 3.89
CA TYR A 3 -13.90 16.08 4.07
C TYR A 3 -12.98 17.27 4.25
N ILE A 4 -11.97 17.13 5.12
CA ILE A 4 -11.03 18.15 5.63
C ILE A 4 -11.46 18.78 6.96
N HIS A 5 -11.57 17.97 8.01
CA HIS A 5 -11.24 18.41 9.37
C HIS A 5 -10.76 17.20 10.21
N SER A 6 -9.68 16.54 9.78
CA SER A 6 -8.77 15.98 10.78
C SER A 6 -8.08 17.17 11.43
N SER A 7 -8.18 17.29 12.75
CA SER A 7 -7.63 18.38 13.58
C SER A 7 -6.16 18.68 13.22
N SER A 8 -5.94 19.66 12.34
CA SER A 8 -4.87 19.56 11.32
C SER A 8 -3.49 20.12 11.68
N LYS A 9 -3.25 20.61 12.92
CA LYS A 9 -1.93 21.20 13.24
C LYS A 9 -0.98 20.26 13.99
N THR A 10 -1.48 19.34 14.81
CA THR A 10 -0.64 18.57 15.74
C THR A 10 -0.54 17.08 15.41
N GLU A 11 -1.62 16.47 14.90
CA GLU A 11 -1.72 15.01 14.77
C GLU A 11 -0.75 14.43 13.71
N TRP A 12 -0.57 15.12 12.58
CA TRP A 12 0.30 14.63 11.52
C TRP A 12 1.79 14.69 11.89
N ARG A 13 2.19 15.63 12.77
CA ARG A 13 3.58 15.78 13.23
C ARG A 13 3.98 14.62 14.15
N VAL A 14 3.10 14.24 15.08
CA VAL A 14 3.33 13.09 15.97
C VAL A 14 3.53 11.83 15.13
N ARG A 15 2.64 11.59 14.17
CA ARG A 15 2.76 10.46 13.24
C ARG A 15 4.01 10.53 12.37
N ALA A 16 4.38 11.71 11.88
CA ALA A 16 5.62 11.90 11.10
C ALA A 16 6.86 11.53 11.91
N ILE A 17 6.93 11.94 13.18
CA ILE A 17 8.02 11.57 14.09
C ILE A 17 8.01 10.06 14.37
N SER A 18 6.83 9.46 14.59
CA SER A 18 6.74 8.01 14.78
C SER A 18 7.15 7.23 13.52
N ALA A 19 6.84 7.73 12.34
CA ALA A 19 7.14 7.09 11.06
C ALA A 19 8.65 6.98 10.79
N THR A 20 9.50 7.87 11.35
CA THR A 20 10.96 7.76 11.20
C THR A 20 11.52 6.46 11.79
N ASN A 21 10.80 5.86 12.74
CA ASN A 21 11.18 4.61 13.42
C ASN A 21 10.60 3.35 12.75
N LEU A 22 9.88 3.45 11.62
CA LEU A 22 9.30 2.29 10.93
C LEU A 22 10.37 1.27 10.51
N HIS A 23 11.57 1.73 10.18
CA HIS A 23 12.70 0.86 9.83
C HIS A 23 13.05 -0.14 10.94
N LEU A 24 12.86 0.20 12.22
CA LEU A 24 13.15 -0.71 13.35
C LEU A 24 12.24 -1.95 13.33
N ARG A 25 10.99 -1.80 12.87
CA ARG A 25 10.03 -2.91 12.75
C ARG A 25 10.48 -3.94 11.73
N THR A 26 11.29 -3.53 10.75
CA THR A 26 11.78 -4.43 9.69
C THR A 26 12.81 -5.44 10.18
N ASN A 27 13.29 -5.32 11.42
CA ASN A 27 14.15 -6.30 12.08
C ASN A 27 13.36 -7.49 12.62
N HIS A 28 12.06 -7.32 12.88
CA HIS A 28 11.18 -8.33 13.46
C HIS A 28 9.94 -8.48 12.58
N ILE A 29 10.01 -9.42 11.64
CA ILE A 29 8.94 -9.70 10.69
C ILE A 29 8.45 -11.14 10.90
N TYR A 30 7.16 -11.28 11.15
CA TYR A 30 6.47 -12.55 11.29
C TYR A 30 5.61 -12.82 10.05
N VAL A 31 5.50 -14.08 9.66
CA VAL A 31 4.63 -14.52 8.55
C VAL A 31 3.69 -15.57 9.11
N SER A 32 2.39 -15.38 8.93
CA SER A 32 1.39 -16.36 9.37
C SER A 32 1.57 -17.66 8.60
N SER A 33 1.66 -18.77 9.34
CA SER A 33 1.78 -20.13 8.82
C SER A 33 0.54 -20.99 9.07
N ASP A 34 -0.48 -20.44 9.74
CA ASP A 34 -1.62 -21.20 10.27
C ASP A 34 -2.73 -21.35 9.23
N ASP A 35 -3.41 -22.50 9.23
CA ASP A 35 -4.57 -22.82 8.39
C ASP A 35 -4.32 -22.68 6.88
N ILE A 36 -3.08 -22.87 6.45
CA ILE A 36 -2.69 -22.81 5.04
C ILE A 36 -2.98 -24.16 4.39
N LYS A 37 -3.76 -24.17 3.32
CA LYS A 37 -3.97 -25.38 2.51
C LYS A 37 -2.66 -25.78 1.83
N GLU A 38 -2.36 -27.08 1.81
CA GLU A 38 -1.21 -27.63 1.05
C GLU A 38 -1.40 -27.52 -0.47
N THR A 39 -2.62 -27.21 -0.93
CA THR A 39 -2.96 -27.06 -2.34
C THR A 39 -3.05 -25.58 -2.74
N GLY A 40 -2.29 -25.19 -3.76
CA GLY A 40 -2.28 -23.82 -4.30
C GLY A 40 -0.86 -23.33 -4.58
N TYR A 41 -0.76 -22.06 -4.98
CA TYR A 41 0.53 -21.42 -5.22
C TYR A 41 1.20 -20.99 -3.91
N THR A 42 2.54 -21.09 -3.87
CA THR A 42 3.37 -20.49 -2.81
C THR A 42 3.96 -19.18 -3.31
N TYR A 43 3.76 -18.09 -2.58
CA TYR A 43 4.24 -16.76 -2.95
C TYR A 43 5.55 -16.40 -2.24
N ILE A 44 6.54 -15.91 -2.96
CA ILE A 44 7.83 -15.53 -2.40
C ILE A 44 7.99 -14.02 -2.52
N LEU A 45 8.01 -13.32 -1.38
CA LEU A 45 8.20 -11.87 -1.28
C LEU A 45 9.66 -11.55 -0.93
N PRO A 46 10.41 -10.84 -1.78
CA PRO A 46 11.79 -10.49 -1.47
C PRO A 46 11.84 -9.45 -0.35
N LYS A 47 12.74 -9.66 0.63
CA LYS A 47 12.77 -8.82 1.85
C LYS A 47 13.09 -7.37 1.53
N ASN A 48 13.90 -7.07 0.52
CA ASN A 48 14.30 -5.69 0.22
C ASN A 48 13.10 -4.79 -0.11
N VAL A 49 12.13 -5.27 -0.91
CA VAL A 49 10.94 -4.48 -1.23
C VAL A 49 9.98 -4.41 -0.06
N LEU A 50 9.85 -5.48 0.73
CA LEU A 50 9.04 -5.45 1.95
C LEU A 50 9.57 -4.41 2.94
N LYS A 51 10.88 -4.40 3.20
CA LYS A 51 11.51 -3.42 4.10
C LYS A 51 11.24 -2.01 3.61
N LYS A 52 11.45 -1.74 2.32
CA LYS A 52 11.16 -0.40 1.77
C LYS A 52 9.67 -0.05 1.88
N PHE A 53 8.77 -0.99 1.57
CA PHE A 53 7.32 -0.80 1.68
C PHE A 53 6.88 -0.42 3.11
N VAL A 54 7.44 -1.09 4.13
CA VAL A 54 7.23 -0.74 5.54
C VAL A 54 7.82 0.64 5.87
N THR A 55 9.02 0.97 5.38
CA THR A 55 9.65 2.27 5.70
C THR A 55 8.95 3.47 5.07
N ILE A 56 8.27 3.30 3.94
CA ILE A 56 7.57 4.39 3.27
C ILE A 56 6.14 4.60 3.77
N SER A 57 5.65 3.76 4.68
CA SER A 57 4.26 3.78 5.13
C SER A 57 4.01 4.79 6.24
N ASP A 58 2.79 4.76 6.78
CA ASP A 58 2.40 5.43 8.00
C ASP A 58 1.68 4.44 8.93
N LEU A 59 1.69 4.72 10.24
CA LEU A 59 1.13 3.84 11.26
C LEU A 59 -0.40 3.84 11.33
N ARG A 60 -1.08 4.81 10.70
CA ARG A 60 -2.54 4.99 10.77
C ARG A 60 -3.20 4.94 9.40
N ALA A 61 -2.67 5.62 8.39
CA ALA A 61 -3.18 5.60 7.03
C ALA A 61 -2.59 4.41 6.28
N GLN A 62 -3.46 3.54 5.77
CA GLN A 62 -3.05 2.42 4.94
C GLN A 62 -2.42 2.91 3.64
N ILE A 63 -1.40 2.19 3.18
CA ILE A 63 -0.85 2.31 1.82
C ILE A 63 -0.90 0.93 1.17
N ALA A 64 -0.94 0.90 -0.14
CA ALA A 64 -1.00 -0.31 -0.96
C ALA A 64 -0.01 -0.27 -2.13
N GLY A 65 0.40 -1.44 -2.57
CA GLY A 65 1.18 -1.63 -3.78
C GLY A 65 0.68 -2.83 -4.57
N TYR A 66 0.62 -2.71 -5.89
CA TYR A 66 0.29 -3.85 -6.76
C TYR A 66 1.48 -4.79 -6.89
N LEU A 67 1.23 -6.08 -6.88
CA LEU A 67 2.24 -7.13 -6.95
C LEU A 67 2.35 -7.64 -8.39
N TYR A 68 3.58 -7.71 -8.89
CA TYR A 68 3.89 -8.33 -10.17
C TYR A 68 5.03 -9.33 -9.99
N GLY A 69 4.96 -10.44 -10.71
CA GLY A 69 5.95 -11.49 -10.58
C GLY A 69 5.90 -12.53 -11.68
N ILE A 70 6.67 -13.59 -11.48
CA ILE A 70 6.78 -14.73 -12.39
C ILE A 70 6.86 -16.02 -11.59
N SER A 71 6.52 -17.14 -12.23
CA SER A 71 6.95 -18.43 -11.74
C SER A 71 8.38 -18.75 -12.20
N PRO A 72 9.22 -19.35 -11.34
CA PRO A 72 10.47 -19.96 -11.77
C PRO A 72 10.24 -20.96 -12.92
N PRO A 73 11.14 -21.05 -13.92
CA PRO A 73 10.97 -21.98 -15.06
C PRO A 73 10.84 -23.45 -14.67
N ASP A 74 11.44 -23.83 -13.55
CA ASP A 74 11.48 -25.18 -12.99
C ASP A 74 10.34 -25.46 -12.00
N ASN A 75 9.63 -24.44 -11.52
CA ASN A 75 8.56 -24.61 -10.53
C ASN A 75 7.36 -23.68 -10.76
N PRO A 76 6.36 -24.10 -11.56
CA PRO A 76 5.18 -23.29 -11.86
C PRO A 76 4.25 -23.07 -10.65
N GLN A 77 4.37 -23.87 -9.58
CA GLN A 77 3.56 -23.72 -8.36
C GLN A 77 4.09 -22.63 -7.42
N VAL A 78 5.26 -22.07 -7.71
CA VAL A 78 5.82 -20.94 -6.97
C VAL A 78 5.60 -19.64 -7.74
N LYS A 79 5.26 -18.57 -7.03
CA LYS A 79 5.13 -17.22 -7.55
C LYS A 79 6.13 -16.29 -6.87
N GLU A 80 7.18 -15.92 -7.58
CA GLU A 80 8.17 -14.97 -7.08
C GLU A 80 7.71 -13.55 -7.39
N ILE A 81 7.41 -12.77 -6.35
CA ILE A 81 7.07 -11.35 -6.47
C ILE A 81 8.33 -10.60 -6.83
N ARG A 82 8.41 -10.05 -8.04
CA ARG A 82 9.58 -9.32 -8.55
C ARG A 82 9.43 -7.81 -8.45
N CYS A 83 8.19 -7.31 -8.44
CA CYS A 83 7.93 -5.88 -8.44
C CYS A 83 6.75 -5.50 -7.54
N ILE A 84 6.90 -4.38 -6.83
CA ILE A 84 5.80 -3.66 -6.19
C ILE A 84 5.59 -2.34 -6.95
N VAL A 85 4.38 -2.11 -7.45
CA VAL A 85 4.01 -0.84 -8.10
C VAL A 85 3.23 0.03 -7.12
N MET A 86 3.73 1.22 -6.85
CA MET A 86 3.03 2.25 -6.07
C MET A 86 2.22 3.14 -7.01
N ALA A 87 0.89 2.99 -7.01
CA ALA A 87 -0.01 3.88 -7.75
C ALA A 87 -0.36 5.14 -6.93
N PRO A 88 -0.84 6.22 -7.58
CA PRO A 88 -1.49 7.35 -6.90
C PRO A 88 -2.56 6.87 -5.91
N GLN A 89 -2.52 7.23 -4.64
CA GLN A 89 -3.45 6.67 -3.66
C GLN A 89 -3.58 7.51 -2.39
N TRP A 90 -4.66 7.31 -1.66
CA TRP A 90 -4.80 7.78 -0.28
C TRP A 90 -5.46 6.70 0.59
N GLY A 91 -5.27 6.79 1.90
CA GLY A 91 -5.70 5.75 2.82
C GLY A 91 -6.43 6.29 4.03
N THR A 92 -7.29 5.45 4.59
CA THR A 92 -7.86 5.62 5.92
C THR A 92 -7.19 4.61 6.86
N HIS A 93 -7.70 4.48 8.08
CA HIS A 93 -7.26 3.45 9.01
C HIS A 93 -7.85 2.07 8.73
N GLN A 94 -8.85 1.98 7.84
CA GLN A 94 -9.59 0.75 7.53
C GLN A 94 -9.40 0.29 6.08
N THR A 95 -9.07 1.19 5.16
CA THR A 95 -9.01 0.87 3.72
C THR A 95 -8.12 1.85 2.97
N VAL A 96 -7.80 1.50 1.73
CA VAL A 96 -7.02 2.29 0.77
C VAL A 96 -7.87 2.60 -0.47
N HIS A 97 -7.62 3.74 -1.09
CA HIS A 97 -8.29 4.19 -2.30
C HIS A 97 -7.28 4.35 -3.43
N LEU A 98 -7.41 3.49 -4.44
CA LEU A 98 -6.59 3.42 -5.64
C LEU A 98 -7.43 3.84 -6.87
N PRO A 99 -6.81 4.38 -7.93
CA PRO A 99 -7.45 4.59 -9.23
C PRO A 99 -7.87 3.26 -9.85
N HIS A 100 -8.88 3.29 -10.71
CA HIS A 100 -9.35 2.13 -11.46
C HIS A 100 -8.33 1.65 -12.49
N GLN A 101 -7.46 2.54 -12.99
CA GLN A 101 -6.41 2.15 -13.94
C GLN A 101 -5.38 1.24 -13.25
N LEU A 102 -5.25 0.00 -13.73
CA LEU A 102 -4.15 -0.88 -13.35
C LEU A 102 -2.80 -0.46 -13.95
N PRO A 103 -1.68 -0.82 -13.31
CA PRO A 103 -0.33 -0.54 -13.80
C PRO A 103 -0.08 -1.05 -15.22
N GLN A 104 0.48 -0.18 -16.05
CA GLN A 104 0.94 -0.51 -17.40
C GLN A 104 2.33 0.10 -17.62
N HIS A 105 3.31 -0.73 -17.96
CA HIS A 105 4.65 -0.28 -18.29
C HIS A 105 5.43 -1.38 -19.02
N GLN A 106 6.44 -1.02 -19.82
CA GLN A 106 7.27 -1.99 -20.56
C GLN A 106 7.91 -3.05 -19.66
N TYR A 107 8.43 -2.67 -18.48
CA TYR A 107 9.02 -3.61 -17.52
C TYR A 107 8.02 -4.58 -16.89
N LEU A 108 6.71 -4.32 -16.98
CA LEU A 108 5.68 -5.22 -16.44
C LEU A 108 5.19 -6.25 -17.46
N LYS A 109 5.55 -6.11 -18.74
CA LYS A 109 5.00 -6.95 -19.83
C LYS A 109 5.35 -8.43 -19.69
N ASP A 110 6.52 -8.73 -19.15
CA ASP A 110 7.02 -10.10 -18.97
C ASP A 110 6.66 -10.69 -17.59
N MET A 111 5.78 -10.01 -16.84
CA MET A 111 5.30 -10.44 -15.52
C MET A 111 3.78 -10.56 -15.50
N GLU A 112 3.27 -11.43 -14.62
CA GLU A 112 1.83 -11.53 -14.34
C GLU A 112 1.47 -10.74 -13.08
N PRO A 113 0.26 -10.16 -13.00
CA PRO A 113 -0.24 -9.56 -11.76
C PRO A 113 -0.49 -10.66 -10.72
N LEU A 114 -0.03 -10.43 -9.49
CA LEU A 114 -0.18 -11.34 -8.35
C LEU A 114 -1.08 -10.75 -7.25
N GLY A 115 -1.82 -9.71 -7.55
CA GLY A 115 -2.71 -9.02 -6.62
C GLY A 115 -2.05 -7.79 -5.99
N TRP A 116 -2.19 -7.61 -4.68
CA TRP A 116 -1.74 -6.40 -3.98
C TRP A 116 -1.34 -6.65 -2.53
N ILE A 117 -0.46 -5.79 -2.01
CA ILE A 117 -0.07 -5.71 -0.61
C ILE A 117 -0.55 -4.39 -0.03
N HIS A 118 -1.01 -4.38 1.23
CA HIS A 118 -1.28 -3.13 1.95
C HIS A 118 -0.87 -3.19 3.41
N THR A 119 -0.61 -2.02 3.99
CA THR A 119 -0.35 -1.88 5.42
C THR A 119 -1.66 -1.87 6.20
N GLN A 120 -1.61 -2.35 7.44
CA GLN A 120 -2.75 -2.38 8.34
C GLN A 120 -2.35 -1.86 9.73
N PRO A 121 -3.04 -0.84 10.29
CA PRO A 121 -2.67 -0.25 11.58
C PRO A 121 -2.74 -1.24 12.74
N ASN A 122 -3.70 -2.15 12.70
CA ASN A 122 -3.93 -3.18 13.72
C ASN A 122 -3.96 -4.54 13.04
N GLU A 123 -3.38 -5.56 13.65
CA GLU A 123 -3.53 -6.93 13.19
C GLU A 123 -4.98 -7.40 13.35
N LEU A 124 -5.54 -7.99 12.29
CA LEU A 124 -6.88 -8.58 12.30
C LEU A 124 -6.76 -10.10 12.15
N PRO A 125 -7.61 -10.88 12.86
CA PRO A 125 -7.62 -12.33 12.73
C PRO A 125 -8.22 -12.82 11.40
N GLN A 126 -8.80 -11.91 10.63
CA GLN A 126 -9.54 -12.17 9.39
C GLN A 126 -9.23 -11.11 8.33
N LEU A 127 -9.40 -11.48 7.06
CA LEU A 127 -9.36 -10.52 5.96
C LEU A 127 -10.53 -9.54 6.09
N SER A 128 -10.28 -8.24 5.90
CA SER A 128 -11.33 -7.25 6.08
C SER A 128 -12.40 -7.35 4.98
N PRO A 129 -13.67 -7.04 5.27
CA PRO A 129 -14.70 -6.96 4.23
C PRO A 129 -14.37 -5.95 3.13
N GLN A 130 -13.64 -4.88 3.47
CA GLN A 130 -13.17 -3.88 2.53
C GLN A 130 -12.14 -4.45 1.56
N ASP A 131 -11.23 -5.31 2.02
CA ASP A 131 -10.23 -5.94 1.15
C ASP A 131 -10.87 -6.94 0.20
N ILE A 132 -11.83 -7.75 0.66
CA ILE A 132 -12.61 -8.65 -0.19
C ILE A 132 -13.34 -7.87 -1.28
N THR A 133 -14.04 -6.80 -0.88
CA THR A 133 -14.77 -5.94 -1.82
C THR A 133 -13.83 -5.29 -2.84
N THR A 134 -12.68 -4.79 -2.38
CA THR A 134 -11.69 -4.14 -3.24
C THR A 134 -11.10 -5.14 -4.23
N HIS A 135 -10.62 -6.29 -3.76
CA HIS A 135 -10.01 -7.31 -4.61
C HIS A 135 -11.01 -7.88 -5.62
N ALA A 136 -12.25 -8.17 -5.20
CA ALA A 136 -13.29 -8.68 -6.10
C ALA A 136 -13.69 -7.67 -7.19
N ARG A 137 -13.78 -6.38 -6.86
CA ARG A 137 -14.07 -5.33 -7.86
C ARG A 137 -12.93 -5.17 -8.86
N VAL A 138 -11.68 -5.20 -8.39
CA VAL A 138 -10.52 -5.16 -9.29
C VAL A 138 -10.53 -6.34 -10.24
N MET A 139 -10.81 -7.56 -9.75
CA MET A 139 -10.97 -8.74 -10.61
C MET A 139 -12.11 -8.61 -11.62
N ALA A 140 -13.26 -8.07 -11.20
CA ALA A 140 -14.43 -7.91 -12.08
C ALA A 140 -14.15 -6.93 -13.23
N ASP A 141 -13.40 -5.86 -12.97
CA ASP A 141 -13.06 -4.83 -13.95
C ASP A 141 -11.84 -5.21 -14.81
N ASN A 142 -11.07 -6.22 -14.42
CA ASN A 142 -9.77 -6.54 -15.04
C ASN A 142 -9.58 -8.05 -15.23
N THR A 143 -9.85 -8.53 -16.44
CA THR A 143 -9.79 -9.96 -16.79
C THR A 143 -8.38 -10.57 -16.73
N ASN A 144 -7.34 -9.75 -16.57
CA ASN A 144 -5.96 -10.23 -16.40
C ASN A 144 -5.66 -10.65 -14.94
N TRP A 145 -6.53 -10.36 -13.98
CA TRP A 145 -6.43 -10.87 -12.61
C TRP A 145 -7.13 -12.23 -12.52
N ASP A 146 -6.33 -13.28 -12.38
CA ASP A 146 -6.80 -14.64 -12.17
C ASP A 146 -7.06 -14.87 -10.68
N GLY A 147 -8.30 -15.22 -10.32
CA GLY A 147 -8.73 -15.41 -8.93
C GLY A 147 -7.98 -16.50 -8.17
N GLU A 148 -7.33 -17.44 -8.87
CA GLU A 148 -6.51 -18.48 -8.24
C GLU A 148 -5.04 -18.04 -8.07
N LYS A 149 -4.61 -16.95 -8.72
CA LYS A 149 -3.22 -16.45 -8.70
C LYS A 149 -3.05 -15.08 -8.05
N THR A 150 -4.10 -14.29 -7.91
CA THR A 150 -4.03 -12.97 -7.29
C THR A 150 -4.36 -13.04 -5.81
N ILE A 151 -3.53 -12.39 -4.99
CA ILE A 151 -3.64 -12.44 -3.53
C ILE A 151 -3.75 -11.04 -2.91
N ILE A 152 -4.20 -11.00 -1.66
CA ILE A 152 -4.10 -9.84 -0.78
C ILE A 152 -3.05 -10.18 0.28
N ILE A 153 -1.98 -9.40 0.35
CA ILE A 153 -1.03 -9.46 1.46
C ILE A 153 -1.36 -8.33 2.44
N THR A 154 -1.74 -8.69 3.66
CA THR A 154 -1.88 -7.71 4.75
C THR A 154 -0.55 -7.61 5.48
N CYS A 155 -0.06 -6.39 5.70
CA CYS A 155 1.14 -6.10 6.48
C CYS A 155 0.75 -5.30 7.73
N SER A 156 0.53 -6.00 8.84
CA SER A 156 0.02 -5.43 10.09
C SER A 156 1.13 -4.92 11.00
N PHE A 157 0.95 -3.75 11.60
CA PHE A 157 1.89 -3.21 12.57
C PHE A 157 1.60 -3.68 14.00
N THR A 158 2.33 -4.70 14.43
CA THR A 158 2.35 -5.22 15.80
C THR A 158 3.38 -4.46 16.66
N PRO A 159 3.32 -4.46 18.01
CA PRO A 159 4.32 -3.76 18.83
C PRO A 159 5.77 -4.15 18.47
N GLY A 160 6.58 -3.18 18.04
CA GLY A 160 7.99 -3.37 17.69
C GLY A 160 8.28 -4.21 16.43
N SER A 161 7.25 -4.66 15.70
CA SER A 161 7.38 -5.65 14.63
C SER A 161 6.39 -5.40 13.48
N CYS A 162 6.40 -6.28 12.48
CA CYS A 162 5.37 -6.40 11.44
C CYS A 162 4.93 -7.87 11.34
N SER A 163 3.64 -8.11 11.12
CA SER A 163 3.07 -9.43 10.84
C SER A 163 2.45 -9.44 9.45
N LEU A 164 2.74 -10.46 8.65
CA LEU A 164 2.18 -10.62 7.31
C LEU A 164 1.31 -11.86 7.18
N THR A 165 0.17 -11.68 6.52
CA THR A 165 -0.69 -12.80 6.11
C THR A 165 -1.11 -12.59 4.65
N ALA A 166 -1.07 -13.67 3.88
CA ALA A 166 -1.51 -13.67 2.49
C ALA A 166 -2.85 -14.40 2.37
N TYR A 167 -3.76 -13.84 1.59
CA TYR A 167 -5.11 -14.36 1.37
C TYR A 167 -5.42 -14.43 -0.13
N LYS A 168 -6.22 -15.41 -0.53
CA LYS A 168 -6.94 -15.40 -1.82
C LYS A 168 -8.44 -15.36 -1.59
N LEU A 169 -9.20 -14.88 -2.58
CA LEU A 169 -10.65 -14.99 -2.53
C LEU A 169 -11.10 -16.39 -2.94
N THR A 170 -12.17 -16.86 -2.32
CA THR A 170 -12.93 -18.00 -2.83
C THR A 170 -13.91 -17.53 -3.90
N PRO A 171 -14.47 -18.43 -4.73
CA PRO A 171 -15.51 -18.07 -5.67
C PRO A 171 -16.72 -17.38 -5.01
N SER A 172 -17.10 -17.80 -3.79
CA SER A 172 -18.17 -17.15 -3.02
C SER A 172 -17.77 -15.74 -2.54
N GLY A 173 -16.52 -15.55 -2.12
CA GLY A 173 -16.01 -14.24 -1.73
C GLY A 173 -15.91 -13.26 -2.88
N TYR A 174 -15.50 -13.73 -4.08
CA TYR A 174 -15.55 -12.93 -5.30
C TYR A 174 -16.98 -12.49 -5.63
N GLU A 175 -17.93 -13.42 -5.62
CA GLU A 175 -19.33 -13.16 -5.93
C GLU A 175 -19.96 -12.18 -4.94
N TRP A 176 -19.70 -12.35 -3.65
CA TRP A 176 -20.15 -11.41 -2.62
C TRP A 176 -19.48 -10.05 -2.76
N GLY A 177 -18.16 -10.01 -2.92
CA GLY A 177 -17.36 -8.78 -2.93
C GLY A 177 -17.70 -7.86 -4.12
N ARG A 178 -17.96 -8.43 -5.30
CA ARG A 178 -18.35 -7.62 -6.48
C ARG A 178 -19.74 -6.98 -6.33
N GLN A 179 -20.63 -7.59 -5.54
CA GLN A 179 -21.98 -7.08 -5.30
C GLN A 179 -22.09 -6.19 -4.06
N ASN A 180 -21.15 -6.30 -3.11
CA ASN A 180 -21.22 -5.56 -1.86
C ASN A 180 -21.14 -4.04 -2.11
N THR A 181 -22.06 -3.27 -1.55
CA THR A 181 -22.08 -1.80 -1.60
C THR A 181 -21.82 -1.15 -0.24
N ASP A 182 -21.94 -1.92 0.85
CA ASP A 182 -21.74 -1.43 2.21
C ASP A 182 -20.23 -1.36 2.53
N LYS A 183 -19.77 -0.18 2.95
CA LYS A 183 -18.36 0.10 3.28
C LYS A 183 -18.07 0.02 4.77
N GLY A 184 -19.07 -0.30 5.60
CA GLY A 184 -18.92 -0.49 7.03
C GLY A 184 -18.09 -1.74 7.38
N ASN A 185 -17.79 -1.90 8.66
CA ASN A 185 -16.97 -3.02 9.15
C ASN A 185 -17.74 -4.34 9.29
N ASN A 186 -19.07 -4.31 9.29
CA ASN A 186 -19.92 -5.50 9.41
C ASN A 186 -20.99 -5.50 8.30
N PRO A 187 -20.58 -5.55 7.02
CA PRO A 187 -21.53 -5.51 5.91
C PRO A 187 -22.33 -6.81 5.87
N LYS A 188 -23.60 -6.70 5.43
CA LYS A 188 -24.52 -7.84 5.35
C LYS A 188 -23.95 -8.95 4.46
N GLY A 189 -23.97 -10.18 4.98
CA GLY A 189 -23.57 -11.37 4.24
C GLY A 189 -22.06 -11.65 4.20
N TYR A 190 -21.22 -10.83 4.86
CA TYR A 190 -19.82 -11.18 5.05
C TYR A 190 -19.67 -12.51 5.80
N LEU A 191 -18.81 -13.40 5.31
CA LEU A 191 -18.50 -14.69 5.92
C LEU A 191 -17.00 -15.00 5.85
N PRO A 192 -16.41 -15.66 6.86
CA PRO A 192 -15.01 -16.13 6.80
C PRO A 192 -14.71 -17.10 5.65
N SER A 193 -15.73 -17.75 5.08
CA SER A 193 -15.58 -18.64 3.91
C SER A 193 -15.35 -17.90 2.59
N HIS A 194 -15.35 -16.56 2.60
CA HIS A 194 -15.08 -15.73 1.42
C HIS A 194 -13.60 -15.64 1.04
N TYR A 195 -12.71 -16.09 1.91
CA TYR A 195 -11.28 -16.04 1.67
C TYR A 195 -10.59 -17.27 2.25
N GLU A 196 -9.39 -17.52 1.77
CA GLU A 196 -8.52 -18.59 2.24
C GLU A 196 -7.12 -18.02 2.45
N LYS A 197 -6.44 -18.43 3.52
CA LYS A 197 -5.02 -18.11 3.69
C LYS A 197 -4.20 -18.91 2.68
N VAL A 198 -3.16 -18.30 2.14
CA VAL A 198 -2.25 -18.91 1.18
C VAL A 198 -0.81 -18.84 1.66
N GLN A 199 0.02 -19.77 1.18
CA GLN A 199 1.40 -19.84 1.62
C GLN A 199 2.21 -18.66 1.07
N MET A 200 2.89 -17.97 1.96
CA MET A 200 3.87 -16.95 1.61
C MET A 200 5.18 -17.18 2.36
N LEU A 201 6.30 -16.93 1.69
CA LEU A 201 7.65 -16.97 2.27
C LEU A 201 8.38 -15.67 1.98
N LEU A 202 9.27 -15.28 2.90
CA LEU A 202 10.21 -14.19 2.68
C LEU A 202 11.52 -14.73 2.15
N SER A 203 12.13 -14.04 1.20
CA SER A 203 13.40 -14.46 0.59
C SER A 203 14.44 -13.34 0.55
N ASP A 204 15.69 -13.71 0.83
CA ASP A 204 16.88 -12.89 0.57
C ASP A 204 17.63 -13.36 -0.70
N ARG A 205 17.12 -14.38 -1.39
CA ARG A 205 17.81 -15.00 -2.55
C ARG A 205 17.78 -14.13 -3.80
N PHE A 206 16.84 -13.19 -3.87
CA PHE A 206 16.74 -12.25 -4.98
C PHE A 206 16.20 -10.91 -4.48
N LEU A 207 16.41 -9.88 -5.29
CA LEU A 207 15.90 -8.54 -5.05
C LEU A 207 14.64 -8.32 -5.90
N GLY A 208 13.63 -7.72 -5.29
CA GLY A 208 12.55 -7.08 -6.04
C GLY A 208 12.88 -5.62 -6.35
N PHE A 209 12.06 -4.98 -7.18
CA PHE A 209 12.17 -3.55 -7.50
C PHE A 209 10.83 -2.84 -7.36
N PHE A 210 10.87 -1.51 -7.37
CA PHE A 210 9.67 -0.68 -7.36
C PHE A 210 9.41 -0.01 -8.70
N MET A 211 8.14 0.21 -8.98
CA MET A 211 7.70 1.20 -9.95
C MET A 211 6.82 2.23 -9.26
N VAL A 212 6.97 3.49 -9.66
CA VAL A 212 6.28 4.63 -9.05
C VAL A 212 5.76 5.56 -10.16
N PRO A 213 4.86 6.51 -9.86
CA PRO A 213 4.34 7.41 -10.87
C PRO A 213 5.46 8.26 -11.49
N THR A 214 5.42 8.45 -12.81
CA THR A 214 6.38 9.31 -13.54
C THR A 214 6.24 10.76 -13.10
N GLN A 215 4.99 11.22 -12.97
CA GLN A 215 4.67 12.56 -12.53
C GLN A 215 3.92 12.53 -11.20
N GLY A 216 4.23 13.51 -10.36
CA GLY A 216 3.58 13.68 -9.07
C GLY A 216 4.04 12.67 -8.02
N SER A 217 3.11 12.33 -7.14
CA SER A 217 3.34 11.53 -5.95
C SER A 217 2.64 10.18 -6.07
N TRP A 218 3.09 9.14 -5.37
CA TRP A 218 2.22 7.98 -5.11
C TRP A 218 1.27 8.27 -3.94
N ASN A 219 1.69 9.08 -2.96
CA ASN A 219 0.92 9.44 -1.76
C ASN A 219 0.10 10.72 -1.96
N TYR A 220 -1.23 10.61 -1.96
CA TYR A 220 -2.21 11.70 -2.04
C TYR A 220 -2.91 11.99 -0.72
N ASN A 221 -2.48 11.40 0.42
CA ASN A 221 -3.11 11.63 1.72
C ASN A 221 -3.14 13.11 2.14
N PHE A 222 -2.16 13.93 1.71
CA PHE A 222 -2.13 15.38 1.97
C PHE A 222 -2.68 16.22 0.79
N MET A 223 -3.13 15.56 -0.29
CA MET A 223 -3.61 16.18 -1.52
C MET A 223 -4.87 15.47 -2.03
N GLY A 224 -5.75 15.04 -1.12
CA GLY A 224 -6.89 14.17 -1.45
C GLY A 224 -7.83 14.76 -2.52
N VAL A 225 -7.95 16.09 -2.59
CA VAL A 225 -8.74 16.79 -3.63
C VAL A 225 -8.16 16.65 -5.05
N ARG A 226 -6.90 16.23 -5.17
CA ARG A 226 -6.23 15.97 -6.46
C ARG A 226 -6.28 14.49 -6.87
N HIS A 227 -6.81 13.61 -6.01
CA HIS A 227 -7.01 12.20 -6.34
C HIS A 227 -8.41 12.02 -6.95
N ASP A 228 -8.48 11.27 -8.05
CA ASP A 228 -9.74 10.91 -8.70
C ASP A 228 -9.70 9.41 -9.07
N PRO A 229 -10.78 8.63 -8.84
CA PRO A 229 -10.80 7.21 -9.18
C PRO A 229 -10.52 6.91 -10.66
N ASN A 230 -10.83 7.82 -11.58
CA ASN A 230 -10.62 7.65 -13.02
C ASN A 230 -9.32 8.31 -13.52
N MET A 231 -8.50 8.85 -12.61
CA MET A 231 -7.24 9.49 -12.98
C MET A 231 -6.33 8.51 -13.73
N LYS A 232 -5.57 9.06 -14.69
CA LYS A 232 -4.56 8.33 -15.43
C LYS A 232 -3.17 8.59 -14.86
N TYR A 233 -2.31 7.59 -14.95
CA TYR A 233 -0.92 7.72 -14.53
C TYR A 233 0.00 6.87 -15.40
N GLU A 234 1.23 7.35 -15.52
CA GLU A 234 2.36 6.63 -16.12
C GLU A 234 3.35 6.23 -15.02
N LEU A 235 4.20 5.26 -15.33
CA LEU A 235 5.14 4.69 -14.37
C LEU A 235 6.58 4.88 -14.81
N GLN A 236 7.47 4.96 -13.84
CA GLN A 236 8.91 4.96 -14.00
C GLN A 236 9.57 3.97 -13.03
N LEU A 237 10.77 3.51 -13.40
CA LEU A 237 11.60 2.68 -12.54
C LEU A 237 12.33 3.56 -11.52
N ALA A 238 11.75 3.68 -10.32
CA ALA A 238 12.36 4.40 -9.21
C ALA A 238 11.82 3.87 -7.86
N ASN A 239 12.55 4.17 -6.78
CA ASN A 239 12.10 3.82 -5.43
C ASN A 239 11.08 4.84 -4.90
N PRO A 240 10.05 4.38 -4.17
CA PRO A 240 9.08 5.26 -3.54
C PRO A 240 9.72 6.11 -2.45
N LYS A 241 9.26 7.36 -2.36
CA LYS A 241 9.58 8.28 -1.27
C LYS A 241 8.75 7.96 -0.02
N GLU A 242 9.25 8.32 1.15
CA GLU A 242 8.62 8.07 2.45
C GLU A 242 7.31 8.85 2.60
N PHE A 243 6.34 8.34 3.37
CA PHE A 243 4.99 8.93 3.52
C PHE A 243 5.00 10.44 3.77
N TYR A 244 5.95 10.93 4.59
CA TYR A 244 6.10 12.33 4.98
C TYR A 244 7.19 13.09 4.20
N HIS A 245 7.63 12.58 3.06
CA HIS A 245 8.54 13.29 2.16
C HIS A 245 7.90 14.60 1.67
N GLU A 246 8.72 15.64 1.46
CA GLU A 246 8.25 17.01 1.13
C GLU A 246 7.31 17.04 -0.08
N ILE A 247 7.63 16.29 -1.14
CA ILE A 247 6.86 16.17 -2.38
C ILE A 247 5.42 15.70 -2.17
N HIS A 248 5.14 14.99 -1.07
CA HIS A 248 3.80 14.49 -0.75
C HIS A 248 2.95 15.53 -0.05
N ARG A 249 3.56 16.59 0.49
CA ARG A 249 2.90 17.58 1.35
C ARG A 249 3.29 19.03 1.01
N PRO A 250 3.19 19.45 -0.27
CA PRO A 250 3.66 20.76 -0.73
C PRO A 250 2.99 21.93 0.00
N ALA A 251 1.72 21.80 0.37
CA ALA A 251 0.98 22.83 1.12
C ALA A 251 1.62 23.17 2.47
N HIS A 252 2.27 22.20 3.14
CA HIS A 252 2.97 22.48 4.41
C HIS A 252 4.20 23.37 4.24
N PHE A 253 4.80 23.38 3.05
CA PHE A 253 5.99 24.18 2.75
C PHE A 253 5.60 25.54 2.13
N LEU A 254 4.61 25.56 1.24
CA LEU A 254 4.10 26.79 0.62
C LEU A 254 3.41 27.73 1.62
N ASN A 255 2.73 27.19 2.63
CA ASN A 255 2.11 28.01 3.68
C ASN A 255 3.12 28.59 4.67
N PHE A 256 4.36 28.09 4.68
CA PHE A 256 5.42 28.64 5.53
C PHE A 256 6.05 29.86 4.87
N SER A 257 6.22 29.86 3.55
CA SER A 257 6.74 31.01 2.79
C SER A 257 5.82 32.24 2.81
N SER A 258 4.51 32.07 3.03
CA SER A 258 3.58 33.21 3.10
C SER A 258 3.63 34.01 4.42
N LEU A 259 4.46 33.58 5.38
CA LEU A 259 4.67 34.29 6.65
C LEU A 259 5.84 35.30 6.60
N GLU A 260 6.69 35.25 5.56
CA GLU A 260 7.86 36.13 5.44
C GLU A 260 7.52 37.56 4.97
N ASP A 261 6.30 37.83 4.51
CA ASP A 261 5.83 39.18 4.17
C ASP A 261 5.39 40.00 5.40
N GLY A 262 5.50 39.44 6.61
CA GLY A 262 5.06 40.04 7.87
C GLY A 262 6.16 40.13 8.91
N ASP A 263 7.17 40.95 8.68
CA ASP A 263 7.70 41.92 9.66
C ASP A 263 9.00 42.55 9.13
N GLY A 264 8.86 43.73 8.51
CA GLY A 264 9.94 44.72 8.41
C GLY A 264 10.24 45.35 9.78
N VAL A 265 10.33 44.54 10.84
CA VAL A 265 10.58 44.99 12.21
C VAL A 265 11.74 44.19 12.80
N GLY A 266 12.95 44.69 12.54
CA GLY A 266 14.13 44.40 13.35
C GLY A 266 15.11 43.37 12.77
N ALA A 267 16.19 43.85 12.15
CA ALA A 267 17.53 43.81 12.74
C ALA A 267 18.57 44.02 11.64
N ASP A 268 19.51 44.95 11.84
CA ASP A 268 20.81 44.85 11.18
C ASP A 268 21.36 43.44 11.46
N ARG A 269 21.55 42.66 10.41
CA ARG A 269 22.16 41.33 10.50
C ARG A 269 23.58 41.42 10.00
N GLU A 270 24.52 41.49 10.93
CA GLU A 270 25.93 41.25 10.61
C GLU A 270 26.08 39.77 10.25
N ASP A 271 26.17 39.49 8.95
CA ASP A 271 26.56 38.18 8.44
C ASP A 271 28.03 38.22 8.04
N MET A 272 28.89 37.81 8.97
CA MET A 272 30.35 37.81 8.81
C MET A 272 30.86 36.57 8.07
N TYR A 273 29.97 35.70 7.58
CA TYR A 273 30.30 34.48 6.87
C TYR A 273 29.48 34.38 5.58
N ALA A 274 30.19 34.26 4.44
CA ALA A 274 29.58 34.01 3.15
C ALA A 274 29.10 32.57 3.00
#